data_AF-A0A2V5VKX4-F1
#
_entry.id   AF-A0A2V5VKX4-F1
#
_cell.length_a   1.000
_cell.length_b   1.000
_cell.length_c   1.000
_cell.angle_alpha   90.00
_cell.angle_beta   90.00
_cell.angle_gamma   90.00
#
_symmetry.space_group_name_H-M   'P 1'
#
loop_
_entity.id
_entity.type
_entity.pdbx_description
1 polymer ?
#
loop_
_entity_poly.entity_id
_entity_poly.type
_entity_poly.pdbx_seq_one_letter_code
_entity_poly.pdbx_strand_id
1 'polypeptide(L)'
;MKLVSVVIVSTVLLSISYAVEKPSLHTKGTPTGKPTGSLKAGEYWWNPQLSPEGPVVVLVSLPLQTMHVYRNGILIGRSTVSTGSKGRSTPPGVFTILEKKPAHYSKKYNNAPMPNMQRLTWTGIAMHSGQLPGYPASHGCIRLPFDFSQLLFSATAKGGTVVVGDGKTPEPHLAANPGLMLAPKDFSPEMLRPLAANDYDWRPERSEAGPITIVVSAADRVLYVYRNGNPIGRGALEVVGPGRLGNHV
;
A
#
# COMPACT_ATOMS: atom_id res chain seq x y z
N MET A 1 24.69 -44.56 40.03
CA MET A 1 23.92 -43.53 39.32
C MET A 1 24.30 -43.59 37.85
N LYS A 2 23.39 -43.97 36.95
CA LYS A 2 23.64 -44.06 35.50
C LYS A 2 23.24 -42.74 34.84
N LEU A 3 24.19 -42.02 34.24
CA LEU A 3 23.90 -40.85 33.41
C LEU A 3 23.38 -41.32 32.05
N VAL A 4 22.17 -40.91 31.70
CA VAL A 4 21.60 -41.09 30.35
C VAL A 4 21.92 -39.82 29.56
N SER A 5 22.77 -39.95 28.55
CA SER A 5 23.06 -38.87 27.60
C SER A 5 21.89 -38.71 26.64
N VAL A 6 21.16 -37.59 26.75
CA VAL A 6 20.12 -37.22 25.79
C VAL A 6 20.79 -36.60 24.57
N VAL A 7 20.71 -37.28 23.43
CA VAL A 7 21.13 -36.74 22.13
C VAL A 7 19.95 -35.95 21.56
N ILE A 8 20.08 -34.63 21.52
CA ILE A 8 19.10 -33.74 20.85
C ILE A 8 19.44 -33.74 19.37
N VAL A 9 18.62 -34.42 18.56
CA VAL A 9 18.67 -34.32 17.10
C VAL A 9 17.85 -33.10 16.69
N SER A 10 18.52 -31.99 16.39
CA SER A 10 17.88 -30.83 15.77
C SER A 10 17.66 -31.10 14.28
N THR A 11 16.42 -31.36 13.90
CA THR A 11 15.98 -31.37 12.50
C THR A 11 15.90 -29.94 11.97
N VAL A 12 16.87 -29.55 11.13
CA VAL A 12 16.81 -28.30 10.36
C VAL A 12 15.83 -28.49 9.21
N LEU A 13 14.63 -27.91 9.33
CA LEU A 13 13.69 -27.75 8.23
C LEU A 13 14.26 -26.72 7.24
N LEU A 14 14.88 -27.19 6.14
CA LEU A 14 15.18 -26.33 4.99
C LEU A 14 13.87 -25.90 4.32
N SER A 15 13.47 -24.66 4.54
CA SER A 15 12.42 -24.02 3.74
C SER A 15 12.96 -23.72 2.35
N ILE A 16 12.51 -24.50 1.35
CA ILE A 16 12.78 -24.21 -0.06
C ILE A 16 12.03 -22.92 -0.42
N SER A 17 12.73 -21.79 -0.40
CA SER A 17 12.20 -20.53 -0.91
C SER A 17 12.27 -20.58 -2.43
N TYR A 18 11.13 -20.74 -3.10
CA TYR A 18 11.02 -20.56 -4.55
C TYR A 18 11.23 -19.07 -4.89
N ALA A 19 12.49 -18.64 -4.97
CA ALA A 19 12.83 -17.33 -5.49
C ALA A 19 12.57 -17.33 -7.01
N VAL A 20 11.51 -16.63 -7.43
CA VAL A 20 11.26 -16.39 -8.86
C VAL A 20 12.40 -15.55 -9.40
N GLU A 21 13.03 -15.99 -10.49
CA GLU A 21 14.10 -15.23 -11.13
C GLU A 21 13.54 -13.99 -11.86
N LYS A 22 14.30 -12.89 -11.89
CA LYS A 22 13.88 -11.67 -12.59
C LYS A 22 13.90 -11.90 -14.11
N PRO A 23 12.77 -11.74 -14.82
CA PRO A 23 12.80 -11.80 -16.28
C PRO A 23 13.69 -10.70 -16.89
N SER A 24 14.26 -10.97 -18.06
CA SER A 24 15.24 -10.09 -18.73
C SER A 24 14.71 -8.67 -18.97
N LEU A 25 13.47 -8.56 -19.48
CA LEU A 25 12.82 -7.28 -19.79
C LEU A 25 12.33 -6.50 -18.55
N HIS A 26 12.39 -7.10 -17.36
CA HIS A 26 11.88 -6.46 -16.15
C HIS A 26 12.93 -5.54 -15.53
N THR A 27 12.47 -4.36 -15.10
CA THR A 27 13.32 -3.35 -14.48
C THR A 27 13.82 -3.85 -13.13
N LYS A 28 15.14 -3.91 -12.96
CA LYS A 28 15.77 -4.09 -11.64
C LYS A 28 15.56 -2.82 -10.82
N GLY A 29 15.14 -2.96 -9.58
CA GLY A 29 14.91 -1.83 -8.69
C GLY A 29 16.21 -1.20 -8.21
N THR A 30 16.16 0.11 -7.93
CA THR A 30 17.28 0.84 -7.32
C THR A 30 16.80 1.53 -6.04
N PRO A 31 17.24 1.11 -4.84
CA PRO A 31 16.88 1.78 -3.61
C PRO A 31 17.57 3.14 -3.49
N THR A 32 16.83 4.17 -3.11
CA THR A 32 17.32 5.55 -2.99
C THR A 32 17.78 5.93 -1.57
N GLY A 33 17.39 5.14 -0.57
CA GLY A 33 17.65 5.44 0.85
C GLY A 33 16.86 6.62 1.42
N LYS A 34 16.05 7.34 0.61
CA LYS A 34 15.32 8.55 1.04
C LYS A 34 13.80 8.38 0.99
N PRO A 35 13.07 8.74 2.07
CA PRO A 35 11.62 8.64 2.11
C PRO A 35 10.91 9.72 1.27
N THR A 36 11.60 10.79 0.88
CA THR A 36 11.03 11.97 0.19
C THR A 36 11.86 12.37 -1.03
N GLY A 37 11.30 13.27 -1.86
CA GLY A 37 11.91 13.75 -3.10
C GLY A 37 11.45 12.99 -4.35
N SER A 38 11.86 13.42 -5.53
CA SER A 38 11.54 12.76 -6.80
C SER A 38 12.22 11.40 -6.93
N LEU A 39 11.55 10.45 -7.60
CA LEU A 39 12.12 9.15 -7.97
C LEU A 39 12.26 9.07 -9.50
N LYS A 40 13.37 8.52 -9.98
CA LYS A 40 13.55 8.13 -11.38
C LYS A 40 12.88 6.77 -11.64
N ALA A 41 12.64 6.45 -12.91
CA ALA A 41 12.06 5.16 -13.29
C ALA A 41 12.88 3.99 -12.74
N GLY A 42 12.23 3.07 -12.02
CA GLY A 42 12.89 1.94 -11.36
C GLY A 42 13.38 2.21 -9.93
N GLU A 43 13.39 3.48 -9.49
CA GLU A 43 13.81 3.83 -8.14
C GLU A 43 12.69 3.62 -7.11
N TYR A 44 13.10 3.25 -5.90
CA TYR A 44 12.20 3.03 -4.77
C TYR A 44 12.88 3.37 -3.43
N TRP A 45 12.09 3.39 -2.37
CA TRP A 45 12.54 3.43 -0.97
C TRP A 45 11.73 2.44 -0.15
N TRP A 46 12.37 1.81 0.83
CA TRP A 46 11.77 0.78 1.67
C TRP A 46 12.38 0.81 3.07
N ASN A 47 11.54 0.95 4.09
CA ASN A 47 11.94 0.88 5.50
C ASN A 47 10.78 0.29 6.35
N PRO A 48 10.61 -1.03 6.35
CA PRO A 48 9.51 -1.69 7.06
C PRO A 48 9.69 -1.69 8.58
N GLN A 49 10.88 -1.35 9.09
CA GLN A 49 11.15 -1.32 10.53
C GLN A 49 10.47 -0.12 11.22
N LEU A 50 10.05 0.91 10.46
CA LEU A 50 9.28 2.03 11.01
C LEU A 50 7.90 1.62 11.54
N SER A 51 7.36 0.50 11.03
CA SER A 51 6.16 -0.13 11.55
C SER A 51 6.30 -1.64 11.30
N PRO A 52 6.72 -2.43 12.29
CA PRO A 52 7.03 -3.85 12.07
C PRO A 52 5.81 -4.71 11.71
N GLU A 53 4.64 -4.38 12.27
CA GLU A 53 3.40 -5.15 12.14
C GLU A 53 2.18 -4.26 11.94
N GLY A 54 1.09 -4.84 11.44
CA GLY A 54 -0.21 -4.17 11.29
C GLY A 54 -0.73 -4.13 9.85
N PRO A 55 -1.98 -3.65 9.67
CA PRO A 55 -2.61 -3.51 8.36
C PRO A 55 -1.77 -2.69 7.38
N VAL A 56 -1.71 -3.16 6.13
CA VAL A 56 -1.04 -2.48 5.02
C VAL A 56 -2.06 -1.93 4.03
N VAL A 57 -1.87 -0.67 3.66
CA VAL A 57 -2.61 0.01 2.60
C VAL A 57 -1.62 0.48 1.54
N VAL A 58 -1.94 0.22 0.28
CA VAL A 58 -1.15 0.67 -0.87
C VAL A 58 -1.90 1.79 -1.58
N LEU A 59 -1.26 2.94 -1.77
CA LEU A 59 -1.78 4.04 -2.58
C LEU A 59 -1.01 4.12 -3.89
N VAL A 60 -1.71 4.25 -5.00
CA VAL A 60 -1.12 4.37 -6.34
C VAL A 60 -1.64 5.63 -7.00
N SER A 61 -0.71 6.51 -7.35
CA SER A 61 -0.97 7.71 -8.12
C SER A 61 -0.77 7.42 -9.60
N LEU A 62 -1.85 7.47 -10.38
CA LEU A 62 -1.75 7.45 -11.84
C LEU A 62 -1.06 8.71 -12.40
N PRO A 63 -1.38 9.94 -11.98
CA PRO A 63 -0.73 11.13 -12.54
C PRO A 63 0.75 11.22 -12.19
N LEU A 64 1.13 10.84 -10.97
CA LEU A 64 2.53 10.90 -10.53
C LEU A 64 3.33 9.64 -10.87
N GLN A 65 2.69 8.56 -11.34
CA GLN A 65 3.32 7.26 -11.59
C GLN A 65 4.12 6.76 -10.37
N THR A 66 3.54 6.91 -9.18
CA THR A 66 4.15 6.50 -7.91
C THR A 66 3.22 5.62 -7.10
N MET A 67 3.82 4.71 -6.33
CA MET A 67 3.16 3.92 -5.31
C MET A 67 3.71 4.30 -3.93
N HIS A 68 2.83 4.36 -2.93
CA HIS A 68 3.17 4.51 -1.52
C HIS A 68 2.58 3.34 -0.75
N VAL A 69 3.35 2.81 0.20
CA VAL A 69 3.00 1.66 1.02
C VAL A 69 2.99 2.13 2.46
N TYR A 70 1.81 2.10 3.06
CA TYR A 70 1.60 2.45 4.44
C TYR A 70 1.33 1.20 5.25
N ARG A 71 1.94 1.10 6.41
CA ARG A 71 1.55 0.12 7.43
C ARG A 71 1.20 0.89 8.69
N ASN A 72 0.02 0.64 9.26
CA ASN A 72 -0.44 1.43 10.40
C ASN A 72 -0.45 2.94 10.11
N GLY A 73 -0.76 3.32 8.87
CA GLY A 73 -0.67 4.71 8.38
C GLY A 73 0.75 5.26 8.23
N ILE A 74 1.79 4.54 8.64
CA ILE A 74 3.19 4.96 8.54
C ILE A 74 3.72 4.59 7.17
N LEU A 75 4.33 5.55 6.48
CA LEU A 75 4.97 5.28 5.18
C LEU A 75 6.18 4.36 5.41
N ILE A 76 6.06 3.11 4.97
CA ILE A 76 7.13 2.10 5.06
C ILE A 76 7.78 1.84 3.70
N GLY A 77 7.21 2.37 2.61
CA GLY A 77 7.77 2.19 1.29
C GLY A 77 7.18 3.13 0.25
N ARG A 78 7.94 3.41 -0.79
CA ARG A 78 7.45 4.09 -2.01
C ARG A 78 8.24 3.64 -3.22
N SER A 79 7.62 3.66 -4.39
CA SER A 79 8.25 3.21 -5.63
C SER A 79 7.69 3.97 -6.82
N THR A 80 8.49 4.11 -7.88
CA THR A 80 7.90 4.37 -9.20
C THR A 80 7.08 3.18 -9.68
N VAL A 81 6.09 3.45 -10.53
CA VAL A 81 5.27 2.45 -11.21
C VAL A 81 5.20 2.75 -12.71
N SER A 82 4.78 1.76 -13.50
CA SER A 82 4.29 1.98 -14.87
C SER A 82 2.91 1.38 -15.04
N THR A 83 1.89 2.24 -15.11
CA THR A 83 0.48 1.85 -15.16
C THR A 83 -0.02 1.69 -16.60
N GLY A 84 -1.34 1.51 -16.77
CA GLY A 84 -1.99 1.36 -18.06
C GLY A 84 -1.75 2.53 -19.02
N SER A 85 -1.43 2.24 -20.27
CA SER A 85 -1.29 3.25 -21.33
C SER A 85 -2.63 3.88 -21.71
N LYS A 86 -2.60 4.95 -22.53
CA LYS A 86 -3.81 5.50 -23.16
C LYS A 86 -4.58 4.38 -23.89
N GLY A 87 -5.90 4.31 -23.69
CA GLY A 87 -6.77 3.26 -24.23
C GLY A 87 -6.74 1.92 -23.49
N ARG A 88 -5.83 1.75 -22.51
CA ARG A 88 -5.74 0.59 -21.62
C ARG A 88 -5.47 1.03 -20.19
N SER A 89 -6.10 2.14 -19.78
CA SER A 89 -5.84 2.80 -18.50
C SER A 89 -6.11 1.86 -17.32
N THR A 90 -5.29 1.98 -16.28
CA THR A 90 -5.60 1.37 -14.99
C THR A 90 -6.84 2.04 -14.42
N PRO A 91 -7.88 1.29 -14.00
CA PRO A 91 -9.07 1.89 -13.44
C PRO A 91 -8.76 2.51 -12.07
N PRO A 92 -9.22 3.75 -11.78
CA PRO A 92 -9.18 4.31 -10.44
C PRO A 92 -10.18 3.60 -9.52
N GLY A 93 -9.97 3.70 -8.21
CA GLY A 93 -10.88 3.15 -7.20
C GLY A 93 -10.19 2.53 -5.99
N VAL A 94 -10.99 1.93 -5.10
CA VAL A 94 -10.51 1.10 -3.99
C VAL A 94 -10.69 -0.35 -4.37
N PHE A 95 -9.61 -1.12 -4.23
CA PHE A 95 -9.52 -2.52 -4.58
C PHE A 95 -9.08 -3.34 -3.38
N THR A 96 -9.49 -4.60 -3.38
CA THR A 96 -8.98 -5.62 -2.47
C THR A 96 -8.05 -6.55 -3.24
N ILE A 97 -6.94 -6.97 -2.64
CA ILE A 97 -6.06 -7.99 -3.22
C ILE A 97 -6.80 -9.33 -3.20
N LEU A 98 -7.25 -9.78 -4.37
CA LEU A 98 -8.05 -10.98 -4.57
C LEU A 98 -7.20 -12.26 -4.55
N GLU A 99 -6.02 -12.19 -5.17
CA GLU A 99 -5.11 -13.32 -5.31
C GLU A 99 -3.66 -12.85 -5.23
N LYS A 100 -2.78 -13.74 -4.76
CA LYS A 100 -1.34 -13.54 -4.78
C LYS A 100 -0.66 -14.78 -5.35
N LYS A 101 0.21 -14.60 -6.35
CA LYS A 101 1.02 -15.68 -6.92
C LYS A 101 2.46 -15.21 -7.11
N PRO A 102 3.46 -15.88 -6.51
CA PRO A 102 4.87 -15.49 -6.68
C PRO A 102 5.29 -15.66 -8.14
N ALA A 103 4.93 -16.77 -8.77
CA ALA A 103 5.08 -17.00 -10.21
C ALA A 103 3.70 -16.99 -10.88
N HIS A 104 3.47 -16.02 -11.76
CA HIS A 104 2.28 -15.99 -12.61
C HIS A 104 2.68 -15.72 -14.06
N TYR A 105 1.92 -16.28 -14.99
CA TYR A 105 2.10 -16.08 -16.43
C TYR A 105 0.76 -15.67 -17.03
N SER A 106 0.74 -14.57 -17.78
CA SER A 106 -0.50 -14.09 -18.40
C SER A 106 -0.81 -14.91 -19.66
N LYS A 107 -1.83 -15.75 -19.59
CA LYS A 107 -2.36 -16.47 -20.77
C LYS A 107 -2.79 -15.51 -21.88
N LYS A 108 -3.33 -14.34 -21.52
CA LYS A 108 -3.80 -13.31 -22.47
C LYS A 108 -2.65 -12.62 -23.22
N TYR A 109 -1.47 -12.56 -22.63
CA TYR A 109 -0.31 -11.87 -23.20
C TYR A 109 0.82 -12.86 -23.49
N ASN A 110 0.50 -13.92 -24.25
CA ASN A 110 1.47 -14.91 -24.72
C ASN A 110 2.35 -15.51 -23.60
N ASN A 111 1.74 -15.89 -22.48
CA ASN A 111 2.43 -16.37 -21.27
C ASN A 111 3.52 -15.41 -20.75
N ALA A 112 3.31 -14.10 -20.88
CA ALA A 112 4.23 -13.11 -20.32
C ALA A 112 4.38 -13.29 -18.80
N PRO A 113 5.62 -13.32 -18.27
CA PRO A 113 5.85 -13.49 -16.84
C PRO A 113 5.36 -12.27 -16.05
N MET A 114 4.69 -12.53 -14.94
CA MET A 114 4.20 -11.55 -13.98
C MET A 114 4.64 -11.96 -12.56
N PRO A 115 5.94 -11.89 -12.24
CA PRO A 115 6.42 -12.21 -10.90
C PRO A 115 5.74 -11.36 -9.83
N ASN A 116 5.51 -11.95 -8.66
CA ASN A 116 4.92 -11.29 -7.49
C ASN A 116 3.55 -10.69 -7.78
N MET A 117 2.73 -11.40 -8.56
CA MET A 117 1.42 -10.95 -8.99
C MET A 117 0.45 -10.84 -7.80
N GLN A 118 -0.23 -9.70 -7.71
CA GLN A 118 -1.29 -9.40 -6.75
C GLN A 118 -2.51 -8.89 -7.52
N ARG A 119 -3.54 -9.72 -7.66
CA ARG A 119 -4.74 -9.44 -8.48
C ARG A 119 -5.67 -8.46 -7.77
N LEU A 120 -6.14 -7.44 -8.49
CA LEU A 120 -7.07 -6.41 -7.99
C LEU A 120 -8.47 -6.55 -8.58
N THR A 121 -8.58 -7.07 -9.80
CA THR A 121 -9.88 -7.28 -10.46
C THR A 121 -9.99 -8.68 -11.05
N TRP A 122 -11.22 -9.19 -11.14
CA TRP A 122 -11.52 -10.43 -11.87
C TRP A 122 -11.26 -10.32 -13.37
N THR A 123 -11.31 -9.09 -13.92
CA THR A 123 -10.97 -8.80 -15.32
C THR A 123 -9.47 -8.89 -15.63
N GLY A 124 -8.62 -9.00 -14.61
CA GLY A 124 -7.20 -9.30 -14.79
C GLY A 124 -6.22 -8.20 -14.42
N ILE A 125 -6.68 -7.07 -13.87
CA ILE A 125 -5.80 -5.99 -13.43
C ILE A 125 -5.07 -6.43 -12.15
N ALA A 126 -3.76 -6.23 -12.10
CA ALA A 126 -2.90 -6.68 -11.02
C ALA A 126 -1.69 -5.76 -10.80
N MET A 127 -1.11 -5.81 -9.60
CA MET A 127 0.24 -5.32 -9.33
C MET A 127 1.23 -6.47 -9.55
N HIS A 128 2.35 -6.23 -10.22
CA HIS A 128 3.39 -7.24 -10.42
C HIS A 128 4.70 -6.60 -10.89
N SER A 129 5.80 -7.36 -10.87
CA SER A 129 7.04 -6.91 -11.50
C SER A 129 6.86 -6.72 -13.01
N GLY A 130 7.45 -5.67 -13.59
CA GLY A 130 7.47 -5.47 -15.04
C GLY A 130 8.54 -4.50 -15.51
N GLN A 131 8.47 -4.14 -16.78
CA GLN A 131 9.27 -3.06 -17.36
C GLN A 131 8.71 -1.69 -16.99
N LEU A 132 9.57 -0.78 -16.53
CA LEU A 132 9.24 0.59 -16.18
C LEU A 132 10.01 1.57 -17.10
N PRO A 133 9.40 2.01 -18.22
CA PRO A 133 10.05 2.93 -19.15
C PRO A 133 9.98 4.40 -18.73
N GLY A 134 9.43 4.70 -17.54
CA GLY A 134 9.24 6.07 -17.03
C GLY A 134 7.91 6.72 -17.40
N TYR A 135 7.00 5.99 -18.06
CA TYR A 135 5.66 6.45 -18.40
C TYR A 135 4.64 5.30 -18.36
N PRO A 136 3.31 5.58 -18.36
CA PRO A 136 2.28 4.54 -18.42
C PRO A 136 2.36 3.77 -19.74
N ALA A 137 2.60 2.46 -19.67
CA ALA A 137 2.84 1.63 -20.85
C ALA A 137 2.29 0.20 -20.71
N SER A 138 1.54 -0.10 -19.66
CA SER A 138 1.01 -1.43 -19.42
C SER A 138 -0.35 -1.61 -20.11
N HIS A 139 -0.88 -2.83 -20.07
CA HIS A 139 -2.25 -3.12 -20.52
C HIS A 139 -3.28 -3.02 -19.37
N GLY A 140 -3.03 -2.13 -18.41
CA GLY A 140 -3.89 -1.85 -17.27
C GLY A 140 -3.29 -2.27 -15.93
N CYS A 141 -2.37 -3.23 -15.90
CA CYS A 141 -1.65 -3.61 -14.68
C CYS A 141 -0.74 -2.50 -14.14
N ILE A 142 -0.42 -2.57 -12.86
CA ILE A 142 0.51 -1.65 -12.20
C ILE A 142 1.86 -2.37 -12.12
N ARG A 143 2.80 -1.99 -13.00
CA ARG A 143 4.13 -2.61 -13.05
C ARG A 143 5.07 -1.96 -12.04
N LEU A 144 5.82 -2.80 -11.32
CA LEU A 144 6.76 -2.44 -10.27
C LEU A 144 8.19 -2.85 -10.66
N PRO A 145 9.23 -2.19 -10.11
CA PRO A 145 10.57 -2.74 -10.15
C PRO A 145 10.58 -4.12 -9.49
N PHE A 146 11.39 -5.05 -10.02
CA PHE A 146 11.39 -6.43 -9.56
C PHE A 146 11.67 -6.57 -8.05
N ASP A 147 12.74 -5.94 -7.57
CA ASP A 147 13.18 -5.99 -6.17
C ASP A 147 12.09 -5.44 -5.23
N PHE A 148 11.51 -4.30 -5.58
CA PHE A 148 10.39 -3.72 -4.84
C PHE A 148 9.14 -4.59 -4.86
N SER A 149 8.84 -5.25 -5.98
CA SER A 149 7.68 -6.15 -6.07
C SER A 149 7.78 -7.35 -5.11
N GLN A 150 8.98 -7.85 -4.84
CA GLN A 150 9.20 -8.91 -3.85
C GLN A 150 8.93 -8.38 -2.43
N LEU A 151 9.45 -7.20 -2.11
CA LEU A 151 9.24 -6.54 -0.82
C LEU A 151 7.75 -6.26 -0.56
N LEU A 152 7.07 -5.68 -1.55
CA LEU A 152 5.63 -5.42 -1.47
C LEU A 152 4.85 -6.73 -1.32
N PHE A 153 5.18 -7.76 -2.11
CA PHE A 153 4.50 -9.05 -2.04
C PHE A 153 4.66 -9.70 -0.67
N SER A 154 5.82 -9.59 -0.01
CA SER A 154 5.98 -10.07 1.36
C SER A 154 5.20 -9.24 2.38
N ALA A 155 5.09 -7.93 2.16
CA ALA A 155 4.44 -7.01 3.11
C ALA A 155 2.90 -7.03 3.05
N THR A 156 2.30 -7.37 1.91
CA THR A 156 0.85 -7.40 1.73
C THR A 156 0.27 -8.80 1.95
N ALA A 157 -1.05 -8.90 2.10
CA ALA A 157 -1.79 -10.16 2.14
C ALA A 157 -3.00 -10.13 1.20
N LYS A 158 -3.56 -11.31 0.89
CA LYS A 158 -4.90 -11.40 0.29
C LYS A 158 -5.88 -10.70 1.23
N GLY A 159 -6.80 -9.90 0.68
CA GLY A 159 -7.66 -9.02 1.47
C GLY A 159 -7.07 -7.62 1.74
N GLY A 160 -5.79 -7.39 1.45
CA GLY A 160 -5.16 -6.07 1.61
C GLY A 160 -5.80 -5.01 0.70
N THR A 161 -5.76 -3.76 1.13
CA THR A 161 -6.40 -2.65 0.41
C THR A 161 -5.43 -1.91 -0.50
N VAL A 162 -5.86 -1.64 -1.72
CA VAL A 162 -5.14 -0.86 -2.73
C VAL A 162 -6.05 0.26 -3.23
N VAL A 163 -5.60 1.50 -3.11
CA VAL A 163 -6.30 2.67 -3.64
C VAL A 163 -5.55 3.17 -4.86
N VAL A 164 -6.26 3.38 -5.96
CA VAL A 164 -5.74 3.92 -7.21
C VAL A 164 -6.40 5.27 -7.48
N GLY A 165 -5.61 6.35 -7.41
CA GLY A 165 -6.05 7.72 -7.66
C GLY A 165 -5.67 8.20 -9.05
N ASP A 166 -6.59 8.86 -9.75
CA ASP A 166 -6.36 9.49 -11.06
C ASP A 166 -6.39 11.03 -11.00
N GLY A 167 -6.55 11.60 -9.81
CA GLY A 167 -6.71 13.04 -9.57
C GLY A 167 -8.00 13.65 -10.11
N LYS A 168 -8.94 12.85 -10.64
CA LYS A 168 -10.17 13.33 -11.32
C LYS A 168 -11.44 12.69 -10.79
N THR A 169 -11.38 11.41 -10.47
CA THR A 169 -12.46 10.63 -9.90
C THR A 169 -12.57 11.02 -8.42
N PRO A 170 -13.68 11.62 -7.98
CA PRO A 170 -13.93 11.84 -6.56
C PRO A 170 -13.91 10.48 -5.87
N GLU A 171 -13.27 10.43 -4.72
CA GLU A 171 -12.97 9.22 -3.95
C GLU A 171 -14.10 8.18 -3.93
N PRO A 172 -13.76 6.87 -3.87
CA PRO A 172 -14.76 5.84 -3.65
C PRO A 172 -15.57 6.19 -2.41
N HIS A 173 -16.90 6.27 -2.55
CA HIS A 173 -17.82 6.64 -1.48
C HIS A 173 -17.68 5.77 -0.20
N LEU A 174 -17.02 4.61 -0.30
CA LEU A 174 -16.67 3.72 0.81
C LEU A 174 -15.45 4.17 1.64
N ALA A 175 -14.63 5.08 1.12
CA ALA A 175 -13.48 5.69 1.81
C ALA A 175 -13.78 7.09 2.38
N ALA A 176 -14.99 7.62 2.15
CA ALA A 176 -15.43 8.94 2.62
C ALA A 176 -15.48 9.06 4.15
N ASN A 177 -15.26 7.96 4.87
CA ASN A 177 -14.96 7.93 6.30
C ASN A 177 -13.66 7.12 6.51
N PRO A 178 -12.47 7.74 6.40
CA PRO A 178 -11.20 7.05 6.59
C PRO A 178 -11.04 6.48 8.01
N GLY A 179 -11.84 6.99 8.97
CA GLY A 179 -11.97 6.42 10.31
C GLY A 179 -12.36 4.95 10.34
N LEU A 180 -13.09 4.45 9.33
CA LEU A 180 -13.46 3.03 9.22
C LEU A 180 -12.35 2.15 8.62
N MET A 181 -11.51 2.68 7.72
CA MET A 181 -10.40 1.91 7.16
C MET A 181 -9.33 1.58 8.21
N LEU A 182 -9.26 2.39 9.28
CA LEU A 182 -8.26 2.29 10.35
C LEU A 182 -8.93 2.40 11.74
N ALA A 183 -10.11 1.80 11.90
CA ALA A 183 -10.88 1.87 13.15
C ALA A 183 -10.09 1.24 14.32
N PRO A 184 -10.19 1.82 15.55
CA PRO A 184 -9.54 1.24 16.70
C PRO A 184 -10.27 -0.01 17.20
N LYS A 185 -9.62 -0.80 18.07
CA LYS A 185 -10.23 -2.01 18.66
C LYS A 185 -11.48 -1.73 19.49
N ASP A 186 -11.55 -0.55 20.11
CA ASP A 186 -12.68 -0.08 20.91
C ASP A 186 -13.72 0.69 20.08
N PHE A 187 -13.70 0.54 18.74
CA PHE A 187 -14.61 1.24 17.84
C PHE A 187 -16.07 1.12 18.29
N SER A 188 -16.75 2.26 18.31
CA SER A 188 -18.19 2.36 18.56
C SER A 188 -18.86 3.22 17.48
N PRO A 189 -20.14 3.00 17.16
CA PRO A 189 -20.85 3.79 16.16
C PRO A 189 -20.82 5.30 16.42
N GLU A 190 -20.76 5.73 17.68
CA GLU A 190 -20.63 7.14 18.07
C GLU A 190 -19.35 7.79 17.50
N MET A 191 -18.30 6.99 17.26
CA MET A 191 -17.07 7.47 16.61
C MET A 191 -17.27 7.85 15.14
N LEU A 192 -18.40 7.49 14.53
CA LEU A 192 -18.75 7.93 13.16
C LEU A 192 -19.56 9.21 13.14
N ARG A 193 -19.97 9.75 14.29
CA ARG A 193 -20.76 10.99 14.32
C ARG A 193 -19.99 12.12 13.61
N PRO A 194 -20.68 12.95 12.81
CA PRO A 194 -20.11 14.19 12.31
C PRO A 194 -19.62 15.07 13.48
N LEU A 195 -18.49 15.75 13.27
CA LEU A 195 -17.96 16.71 14.23
C LEU A 195 -18.51 18.10 13.91
N ALA A 196 -18.96 18.84 14.93
CA ALA A 196 -19.30 20.25 14.78
C ALA A 196 -18.03 21.11 14.63
N ALA A 197 -18.17 22.38 14.26
CA ALA A 197 -17.03 23.29 14.23
C ALA A 197 -16.34 23.34 15.61
N ASN A 198 -15.01 23.22 15.63
CA ASN A 198 -14.16 23.11 16.82
C ASN A 198 -14.33 21.84 17.68
N ASP A 199 -15.17 20.88 17.29
CA ASP A 199 -15.21 19.58 17.95
C ASP A 199 -13.95 18.78 17.66
N TYR A 200 -13.47 18.05 18.67
CA TYR A 200 -12.42 17.06 18.53
C TYR A 200 -12.62 15.90 19.51
N ASP A 201 -11.95 14.79 19.22
CA ASP A 201 -11.74 13.67 20.13
C ASP A 201 -10.23 13.42 20.23
N TRP A 202 -9.73 13.27 21.45
CA TRP A 202 -8.30 13.11 21.72
C TRP A 202 -8.10 12.01 22.77
N ARG A 203 -7.34 10.99 22.38
CA ARG A 203 -7.08 9.72 23.09
C ARG A 203 -5.60 9.31 22.93
N PRO A 204 -4.64 10.15 23.37
CA PRO A 204 -3.20 9.90 23.21
C PRO A 204 -2.74 8.61 23.90
N GLU A 205 -3.46 8.15 24.93
CA GLU A 205 -3.21 6.91 25.67
C GLU A 205 -3.37 5.64 24.81
N ARG A 206 -4.08 5.71 23.67
CA ARG A 206 -4.19 4.56 22.75
C ARG A 206 -2.86 4.15 22.12
N SER A 207 -1.88 5.05 22.11
CA SER A 207 -0.51 4.76 21.74
C SER A 207 0.39 5.86 22.29
N GLU A 208 1.25 5.55 23.26
CA GLU A 208 2.07 6.53 23.97
C GLU A 208 3.28 7.01 23.17
N ALA A 209 3.81 6.16 22.28
CA ALA A 209 5.00 6.43 21.47
C ALA A 209 4.87 5.84 20.07
N GLY A 210 5.69 6.37 19.16
CA GLY A 210 5.76 5.91 17.77
C GLY A 210 5.46 7.02 16.76
N PRO A 211 5.63 6.73 15.47
CA PRO A 211 5.44 7.70 14.41
C PRO A 211 3.96 8.10 14.26
N ILE A 212 3.74 9.34 13.81
CA ILE A 212 2.41 9.94 13.64
C ILE A 212 1.97 9.89 12.17
N THR A 213 0.72 9.53 11.94
CA THR A 213 0.03 9.70 10.66
C THR A 213 -1.09 10.71 10.83
N ILE A 214 -1.21 11.65 9.91
CA ILE A 214 -2.36 12.54 9.84
C ILE A 214 -3.08 12.26 8.53
N VAL A 215 -4.37 11.91 8.62
CA VAL A 215 -5.25 11.76 7.46
C VAL A 215 -6.20 12.94 7.46
N VAL A 216 -6.21 13.72 6.40
CA VAL A 216 -7.08 14.89 6.26
C VAL A 216 -8.14 14.56 5.21
N SER A 217 -9.40 14.59 5.59
CA SER A 217 -10.51 14.24 4.72
C SER A 217 -11.38 15.45 4.41
N ALA A 218 -11.48 15.76 3.12
CA ALA A 218 -12.36 16.81 2.62
C ALA A 218 -13.83 16.38 2.59
N ALA A 219 -14.09 15.06 2.50
CA ALA A 219 -15.42 14.50 2.32
C ALA A 219 -16.27 14.62 3.59
N ASP A 220 -15.72 14.26 4.73
CA ASP A 220 -16.36 14.38 6.05
C ASP A 220 -15.89 15.63 6.82
N ARG A 221 -14.94 16.39 6.28
CA ARG A 221 -14.34 17.59 6.91
C ARG A 221 -13.76 17.25 8.28
N VAL A 222 -12.97 16.19 8.34
CA VAL A 222 -12.28 15.74 9.57
C VAL A 222 -10.80 15.52 9.30
N LEU A 223 -9.98 15.92 10.26
CA LEU A 223 -8.58 15.51 10.38
C LEU A 223 -8.51 14.36 11.39
N TYR A 224 -7.84 13.28 11.05
CA TYR A 224 -7.60 12.12 11.89
C TYR A 224 -6.12 12.02 12.23
N VAL A 225 -5.80 11.72 13.49
CA VAL A 225 -4.44 11.54 13.99
C VAL A 225 -4.28 10.10 14.46
N TYR A 226 -3.26 9.43 13.95
CA TYR A 226 -2.86 8.11 14.36
C TYR A 226 -1.46 8.15 14.94
N ARG A 227 -1.20 7.34 15.97
CA ARG A 227 0.16 7.04 16.44
C ARG A 227 0.38 5.55 16.38
N ASN A 228 1.45 5.16 15.69
CA ASN A 228 1.76 3.75 15.43
C ASN A 228 0.54 2.97 14.85
N GLY A 229 -0.31 3.64 14.07
CA GLY A 229 -1.54 3.09 13.46
C GLY A 229 -2.77 3.05 14.33
N ASN A 230 -2.67 3.38 15.61
CA ASN A 230 -3.85 3.50 16.47
C ASN A 230 -4.39 4.93 16.36
N PRO A 231 -5.69 5.14 16.08
CA PRO A 231 -6.27 6.48 16.05
C PRO A 231 -6.25 7.07 17.46
N ILE A 232 -5.42 8.09 17.65
CA ILE A 232 -5.28 8.83 18.91
C ILE A 232 -6.05 10.13 18.92
N GLY A 233 -6.67 10.52 17.80
CA GLY A 233 -7.60 11.63 17.81
C GLY A 233 -8.20 11.95 16.45
N ARG A 234 -9.17 12.85 16.47
CA ARG A 234 -9.75 13.48 15.29
C ARG A 234 -10.26 14.88 15.62
N GLY A 235 -10.28 15.79 14.66
CA GLY A 235 -10.80 17.13 14.83
C GLY A 235 -11.55 17.60 13.59
N ALA A 236 -12.55 18.46 13.78
CA ALA A 236 -13.23 19.11 12.68
C ALA A 236 -12.23 19.93 11.85
N LEU A 237 -12.39 19.87 10.53
CA LEU A 237 -11.54 20.55 9.55
C LEU A 237 -12.36 21.60 8.81
N GLU A 238 -11.84 22.81 8.75
CA GLU A 238 -12.32 23.82 7.81
C GLU A 238 -11.40 23.88 6.59
N VAL A 239 -11.97 23.74 5.39
CA VAL A 239 -11.24 23.84 4.12
C VAL A 239 -11.67 25.12 3.42
N VAL A 240 -10.79 26.12 3.38
CA VAL A 240 -11.04 27.43 2.77
C VAL A 240 -10.28 27.54 1.45
N GLY A 241 -10.95 27.97 0.37
CA GLY A 241 -10.33 28.26 -0.92
C GLY A 241 -11.08 27.66 -2.14
N PRO A 242 -10.73 28.07 -3.38
CA PRO A 242 -11.44 27.68 -4.60
C PRO A 242 -11.11 26.27 -5.13
N GLY A 243 -10.18 25.54 -4.48
CA GLY A 243 -9.73 24.22 -4.90
C GLY A 243 -10.27 23.09 -4.03
N ARG A 244 -10.40 21.87 -4.59
CA ARG A 244 -10.63 20.65 -3.80
C ARG A 244 -9.33 20.27 -3.07
N LEU A 245 -9.43 19.87 -1.81
CA LEU A 245 -8.31 19.31 -1.04
C LEU A 245 -8.01 17.90 -1.56
N GLY A 246 -6.73 17.55 -1.74
CA GLY A 246 -6.33 16.16 -2.04
C GLY A 246 -6.20 15.77 -3.53
N ASN A 247 -6.13 16.72 -4.47
CA ASN A 247 -6.06 16.45 -5.93
C ASN A 247 -4.78 15.73 -6.42
N HIS A 248 -3.94 15.24 -5.52
CA HIS A 248 -2.58 14.75 -5.82
C HIS A 248 -2.30 13.34 -5.32
N VAL A 249 -3.34 12.56 -4.96
CA VAL A 249 -3.18 11.13 -4.63
C VAL A 249 -3.07 10.28 -5.88
#